data_AF-A0A8S3J6H2-F1
#
_entry.id   AF-A0A8S3J6H2-F1
#
_cell.length_a   1.000
_cell.length_b   1.000
_cell.length_c   1.000
_cell.angle_alpha   90.00
_cell.angle_beta   90.00
_cell.angle_gamma   90.00
#
_symmetry.space_group_name_H-M   'P 1'
#
loop_
_entity.id
_entity.type
_entity.pdbx_description
1 polymer ?
#
loop_
_entity_poly.entity_id
_entity_poly.type
_entity_poly.pdbx_seq_one_letter_code
_entity_poly.pdbx_strand_id
1 'polypeptide(L)'
;MSTDASRLQTIFNRSDKSSHPLPRFLFAALRAVDPYLQYMLIFNGYGSQILSQIGIDTISAGPKGTVLVAMAAGCALKQLINMAYILEIKIDYAPAIGICFYNTLSNSLASLSCIYYGPSNELGTIQYVGISLFTVGILTELISELQRKRFKDQPANKGKLYTGGLFSLARHINYGGYALWRTGIALTSGSYWLG
;
A
#
# COMPACT_ATOMS: atom_id res chain seq x y z
N MET A 1 9.42 35.81 -18.39
CA MET A 1 8.47 35.54 -17.29
C MET A 1 7.23 34.72 -17.73
N SER A 2 6.96 34.47 -19.02
CA SER A 2 5.80 33.66 -19.46
C SER A 2 6.05 32.15 -19.58
N THR A 3 7.31 31.70 -19.51
CA THR A 3 7.72 30.31 -19.80
C THR A 3 7.58 29.35 -18.62
N ASP A 4 7.67 29.83 -17.37
CA ASP A 4 7.55 28.99 -16.17
C ASP A 4 6.09 28.74 -15.78
N ALA A 5 5.21 29.74 -15.97
CA ALA A 5 3.79 29.59 -15.70
C ALA A 5 3.12 28.58 -16.66
N SER A 6 3.54 28.55 -17.94
CA SER A 6 3.04 27.58 -18.93
C SER A 6 3.54 26.16 -18.65
N ARG A 7 4.80 26.00 -18.21
CA ARG A 7 5.37 24.71 -17.75
C ARG A 7 4.64 24.16 -16.54
N LEU A 8 4.37 25.00 -15.53
CA LEU A 8 3.62 24.59 -14.35
C LEU A 8 2.17 24.20 -14.71
N GLN A 9 1.51 24.93 -15.62
CA GLN A 9 0.19 24.54 -16.12
C GLN A 9 0.19 23.20 -16.86
N THR A 10 1.25 22.88 -17.62
CA THR A 10 1.36 21.57 -18.29
C THR A 10 1.61 20.43 -17.30
N ILE A 11 2.46 20.64 -16.28
CA ILE A 11 2.74 19.65 -15.22
C ILE A 11 1.48 19.35 -14.40
N PHE A 12 0.65 20.35 -14.10
CA PHE A 12 -0.56 20.20 -13.28
C PHE A 12 -1.84 20.02 -14.11
N ASN A 13 -1.75 19.78 -15.42
CA ASN A 13 -2.92 19.59 -16.25
C ASN A 13 -3.61 18.23 -15.97
N ARG A 14 -4.48 18.22 -14.95
CA ARG A 14 -5.29 17.06 -14.56
C ARG A 14 -6.31 16.62 -15.64
N SER A 15 -6.45 17.36 -16.74
CA SER A 15 -7.31 16.97 -17.86
C SER A 15 -6.60 16.13 -18.92
N ASP A 16 -5.26 15.96 -18.86
CA ASP A 16 -4.55 15.04 -19.73
C ASP A 16 -4.77 13.60 -19.27
N LYS A 17 -5.73 12.92 -19.91
CA LYS A 17 -6.05 11.51 -19.69
C LYS A 17 -5.20 10.56 -20.54
N SER A 18 -4.20 11.05 -21.30
CA SER A 18 -3.31 10.22 -22.11
C SER A 18 -2.30 9.47 -21.23
N SER A 19 -2.76 8.42 -20.55
CA SER A 19 -1.86 7.52 -19.85
C SER A 19 -1.09 6.70 -20.88
N HIS A 20 0.24 6.75 -20.84
CA HIS A 20 1.04 5.72 -21.48
C HIS A 20 0.70 4.38 -20.80
N PRO A 21 0.36 3.33 -21.56
CA PRO A 21 -0.02 2.05 -20.97
C PRO A 21 1.14 1.38 -20.20
N LEU A 22 2.38 1.73 -20.56
CA LEU A 22 3.58 1.08 -20.06
C LEU A 22 3.87 1.35 -18.56
N PRO A 23 3.86 2.59 -18.02
CA PRO A 23 3.98 2.83 -16.58
C PRO A 23 2.91 2.14 -15.73
N ARG A 24 1.66 2.08 -16.22
CA ARG A 24 0.56 1.40 -15.52
C ARG A 24 0.75 -0.11 -15.49
N PHE A 25 1.18 -0.68 -16.62
CA PHE A 25 1.54 -2.09 -16.70
C PHE A 25 2.71 -2.43 -15.78
N LEU A 26 3.78 -1.62 -15.80
CA LEU A 26 4.94 -1.79 -14.92
C LEU A 26 4.52 -1.77 -13.45
N PHE A 27 3.72 -0.78 -13.05
CA PHE A 27 3.17 -0.71 -11.71
C PHE A 27 2.39 -1.99 -11.36
N ALA A 28 1.48 -2.41 -12.24
CA ALA A 28 0.66 -3.59 -12.00
C ALA A 28 1.50 -4.87 -11.86
N ALA A 29 2.50 -5.05 -12.72
CA ALA A 29 3.41 -6.18 -12.68
C ALA A 29 4.22 -6.21 -11.37
N LEU A 30 4.83 -5.08 -10.99
CA LEU A 30 5.60 -4.97 -9.75
C LEU A 30 4.73 -5.22 -8.52
N ARG A 31 3.50 -4.72 -8.50
CA ARG A 31 2.56 -4.96 -7.39
C ARG A 31 2.05 -6.39 -7.33
N ALA A 32 1.84 -7.05 -8.47
CA ALA A 32 1.42 -8.45 -8.51
C ALA A 32 2.51 -9.42 -8.04
N VAL A 33 3.79 -9.09 -8.27
CA VAL A 33 4.95 -9.89 -7.85
C VAL A 33 5.26 -9.72 -6.36
N ASP A 34 4.95 -8.57 -5.77
CA ASP A 34 5.33 -8.26 -4.39
C ASP A 34 4.89 -9.29 -3.34
N PRO A 35 3.64 -9.80 -3.30
CA PRO A 35 3.25 -10.82 -2.31
C PRO A 35 4.07 -12.11 -2.42
N TYR A 36 4.47 -12.48 -3.64
CA TYR A 36 5.36 -13.63 -3.88
C TYR A 36 6.76 -13.36 -3.31
N LEU A 37 7.30 -12.16 -3.49
CA LEU A 37 8.58 -11.77 -2.88
C LEU A 37 8.52 -11.86 -1.35
N GLN A 38 7.42 -11.40 -0.74
CA GLN A 38 7.24 -11.50 0.70
C GLN A 38 7.16 -12.95 1.17
N TYR A 39 6.47 -13.81 0.43
CA TYR A 39 6.43 -15.25 0.70
C TYR A 39 7.83 -15.89 0.61
N MET A 40 8.65 -15.51 -0.37
CA MET A 40 10.02 -15.99 -0.51
C MET A 40 10.88 -15.59 0.69
N LEU A 41 10.78 -14.34 1.14
CA LEU A 41 11.52 -13.84 2.31
C LEU A 41 11.13 -14.59 3.60
N ILE A 42 9.84 -14.83 3.80
CA ILE A 42 9.31 -15.39 5.05
C ILE A 42 9.47 -16.92 5.13
N PHE A 43 9.19 -17.64 4.03
CA PHE A 43 9.01 -19.10 4.08
C PHE A 43 10.06 -19.89 3.28
N ASN A 44 10.81 -19.28 2.37
CA ASN A 44 11.76 -19.99 1.50
C ASN A 44 13.22 -19.76 1.90
N GLY A 45 13.45 -19.24 3.10
CA GLY A 45 14.80 -19.06 3.65
C GLY A 45 15.59 -17.87 3.11
N TYR A 46 15.08 -17.13 2.11
CA TYR A 46 15.77 -15.93 1.60
C TYR A 46 15.93 -14.86 2.68
N GLY A 47 14.92 -14.63 3.52
CA GLY A 47 15.03 -13.70 4.65
C GLY A 47 16.03 -14.18 5.69
N SER A 48 16.04 -15.48 5.99
CA SER A 48 17.02 -16.09 6.90
C SER A 48 18.45 -15.99 6.38
N GLN A 49 18.67 -16.17 5.08
CA GLN A 49 19.98 -15.97 4.46
C GLN A 49 20.47 -14.53 4.64
N ILE A 50 19.61 -13.54 4.37
CA ILE A 50 19.94 -12.12 4.53
C ILE A 50 20.31 -11.81 5.99
N LEU A 51 19.52 -12.29 6.95
CA LEU A 51 19.76 -12.03 8.38
C LEU A 51 20.99 -12.77 8.92
N SER A 52 21.27 -13.98 8.45
CA SER A 52 22.46 -14.75 8.84
C SER A 52 23.77 -14.07 8.42
N GLN A 53 23.79 -13.33 7.30
CA GLN A 53 24.97 -12.58 6.85
C GLN A 53 25.38 -11.47 7.82
N ILE A 54 24.44 -11.01 8.66
CA ILE A 54 24.67 -10.00 9.70
C ILE A 54 24.62 -10.60 11.12
N GLY A 55 24.72 -11.93 11.23
CA GLY A 55 24.80 -12.63 12.51
C GLY A 55 23.48 -12.69 13.29
N ILE A 56 22.34 -12.54 12.61
CA ILE A 56 21.01 -12.62 13.23
C ILE A 56 20.40 -14.00 12.99
N ASP A 57 20.12 -14.70 14.08
CA ASP A 57 19.36 -15.94 14.06
C ASP A 57 17.88 -15.67 13.78
N THR A 58 17.26 -16.56 13.01
CA THR A 58 15.85 -16.44 12.62
C THR A 58 15.00 -17.53 13.24
N ILE A 59 13.74 -17.18 13.48
CA ILE A 59 12.71 -18.11 13.92
C ILE A 59 11.72 -18.40 12.79
N SER A 60 10.96 -19.48 12.93
CA SER A 60 9.84 -19.74 12.03
C SER A 60 8.82 -18.59 12.08
N ALA A 61 8.23 -18.24 10.93
CA ALA A 61 7.23 -17.19 10.88
C ALA A 61 5.83 -17.64 11.35
N GLY A 62 5.55 -18.94 11.22
CA GLY A 62 4.25 -19.59 11.40
C GLY A 62 3.04 -18.73 10.97
N PRO A 63 1.92 -18.70 11.74
CA PRO A 63 0.69 -18.02 11.33
C PRO A 63 0.88 -16.51 11.06
N LYS A 64 1.78 -15.86 11.82
CA LYS A 64 2.10 -14.44 11.67
C LYS A 64 2.66 -14.12 10.29
N GLY A 65 3.56 -14.97 9.79
CA GLY A 65 4.10 -14.86 8.43
C GLY A 65 3.02 -14.97 7.36
N THR A 66 2.08 -15.92 7.51
CA THR A 66 0.97 -16.10 6.57
C THR A 66 0.09 -14.86 6.52
N VAL A 67 -0.22 -14.29 7.68
CA VAL A 67 -1.00 -13.04 7.77
C VAL A 67 -0.29 -11.90 7.05
N LEU A 68 1.03 -11.72 7.20
CA LEU A 68 1.76 -10.65 6.52
C LEU A 68 1.78 -10.82 5.00
N VAL A 69 1.93 -12.04 4.49
CA VAL A 69 1.80 -12.31 3.05
C VAL A 69 0.39 -11.96 2.56
N ALA A 70 -0.65 -12.32 3.33
CA ALA A 70 -2.03 -11.98 3.02
C ALA A 70 -2.28 -10.46 3.04
N MET A 71 -1.68 -9.73 3.99
CA MET A 71 -1.74 -8.27 4.05
C MET A 71 -1.04 -7.64 2.84
N ALA A 72 0.14 -8.14 2.45
CA ALA A 72 0.85 -7.70 1.25
C ALA A 72 0.00 -7.92 -0.01
N ALA A 73 -0.65 -9.07 -0.12
CA ALA A 73 -1.59 -9.38 -1.20
C ALA A 73 -2.82 -8.45 -1.20
N GLY A 74 -3.42 -8.20 -0.04
CA GLY A 74 -4.54 -7.26 0.10
C GLY A 74 -4.16 -5.83 -0.32
N CYS A 75 -2.97 -5.37 0.10
CA CYS A 75 -2.43 -4.07 -0.31
C CYS A 75 -2.18 -4.01 -1.83
N ALA A 76 -1.57 -5.04 -2.41
CA ALA A 76 -1.36 -5.15 -3.84
C ALA A 76 -2.69 -5.10 -4.60
N LEU A 77 -3.67 -5.91 -4.20
CA LEU A 77 -4.99 -5.95 -4.80
C LEU A 77 -5.68 -4.58 -4.75
N LYS A 78 -5.69 -3.92 -3.59
CA LYS A 78 -6.28 -2.57 -3.46
C LYS A 78 -5.58 -1.56 -4.37
N GLN A 79 -4.26 -1.60 -4.48
CA GLN A 79 -3.52 -0.69 -5.36
C GLN A 79 -3.74 -1.01 -6.84
N LEU A 80 -3.92 -2.28 -7.21
CA LEU A 80 -4.32 -2.69 -8.56
C LEU A 80 -5.72 -2.19 -8.90
N ILE A 81 -6.68 -2.31 -7.97
CA ILE A 81 -8.03 -1.74 -8.13
C ILE A 81 -7.95 -0.22 -8.31
N ASN A 82 -7.13 0.47 -7.49
CA ASN A 82 -6.96 1.91 -7.62
C ASN A 82 -6.39 2.28 -8.98
N MET A 83 -5.36 1.58 -9.44
CA MET A 83 -4.71 1.81 -10.74
C MET A 83 -5.65 1.54 -11.92
N ALA A 84 -6.43 0.47 -11.85
CA ALA A 84 -7.29 0.03 -12.95
C ALA A 84 -8.60 0.81 -13.04
N TYR A 85 -9.17 1.22 -11.89
CA TYR A 85 -10.53 1.76 -11.84
C TYR A 85 -10.62 3.16 -11.22
N ILE A 86 -9.91 3.44 -10.12
CA ILE A 86 -10.10 4.69 -9.38
C ILE A 86 -9.30 5.85 -9.97
N LEU A 87 -8.08 5.56 -10.43
CA LEU A 87 -7.09 6.57 -10.76
C LEU A 87 -7.24 7.04 -12.21
N GLU A 88 -7.75 8.25 -12.38
CA GLU A 88 -7.97 8.85 -13.70
C GLU A 88 -6.84 9.76 -14.17
N ILE A 89 -5.79 9.92 -13.36
CA ILE A 89 -4.64 10.75 -13.71
C ILE A 89 -3.58 9.96 -14.48
N LYS A 90 -2.77 10.71 -15.24
CA LYS A 90 -1.54 10.21 -15.86
C LYS A 90 -0.51 9.87 -14.78
N ILE A 91 0.17 8.76 -14.96
CA ILE A 91 1.28 8.32 -14.11
C ILE A 91 2.51 8.15 -14.98
N ASP A 92 3.59 8.79 -14.57
CA ASP A 92 4.90 8.64 -15.17
C ASP A 92 5.69 7.50 -14.50
N TYR A 93 6.82 7.12 -15.10
CA TYR A 93 7.67 6.03 -14.61
C TYR A 93 8.17 6.25 -13.18
N ALA A 94 8.65 7.47 -12.89
CA ALA A 94 9.24 7.78 -11.58
C ALA A 94 8.26 7.55 -10.41
N PRO A 95 7.02 8.11 -10.39
CA PRO A 95 6.07 7.82 -9.33
C PRO A 95 5.62 6.35 -9.31
N ALA A 96 5.47 5.70 -10.47
CA ALA A 96 5.10 4.28 -10.52
C ALA A 96 6.14 3.39 -9.81
N ILE A 97 7.42 3.58 -10.16
CA ILE A 97 8.54 2.85 -9.59
C ILE A 97 8.70 3.20 -8.10
N GLY A 98 8.64 4.49 -7.76
CA GLY A 98 8.82 4.96 -6.38
C GLY A 98 7.79 4.38 -5.41
N ILE A 99 6.51 4.34 -5.81
CA ILE A 99 5.45 3.74 -4.98
C ILE A 99 5.67 2.24 -4.82
N CYS A 100 5.99 1.52 -5.90
CA CYS A 100 6.25 0.08 -5.84
C CYS A 100 7.44 -0.22 -4.94
N PHE A 101 8.56 0.49 -5.13
CA PHE A 101 9.77 0.35 -4.32
C PHE A 101 9.48 0.59 -2.84
N TYR A 102 8.80 1.69 -2.49
CA TYR A 102 8.47 1.99 -1.10
C TYR A 102 7.62 0.89 -0.46
N ASN A 103 6.61 0.39 -1.16
CA ASN A 103 5.74 -0.68 -0.64
C ASN A 103 6.51 -1.97 -0.46
N THR A 104 7.28 -2.40 -1.46
CA THR A 104 8.09 -3.62 -1.39
C THR A 104 9.14 -3.51 -0.29
N LEU A 105 9.86 -2.38 -0.19
CA LEU A 105 10.83 -2.17 0.89
C LEU A 105 10.17 -2.29 2.26
N SER A 106 9.05 -1.61 2.47
CA SER A 106 8.34 -1.63 3.75
C SER A 106 7.83 -3.02 4.11
N ASN A 107 7.22 -3.72 3.14
CA ASN A 107 6.73 -5.07 3.33
C ASN A 107 7.90 -6.03 3.62
N SER A 108 9.03 -5.89 2.92
CA SER A 108 10.23 -6.69 3.17
C SER A 108 10.80 -6.46 4.57
N LEU A 109 10.82 -5.21 5.05
CA LEU A 109 11.23 -4.92 6.42
C LEU A 109 10.29 -5.56 7.46
N ALA A 110 8.98 -5.53 7.22
CA ALA A 110 8.00 -6.22 8.05
C ALA A 110 8.19 -7.75 8.00
N SER A 111 8.44 -8.32 6.81
CA SER A 111 8.73 -9.73 6.60
C SER A 111 9.98 -10.19 7.36
N LEU A 112 11.08 -9.43 7.28
CA LEU A 112 12.31 -9.72 8.02
C LEU A 112 12.11 -9.57 9.54
N SER A 113 11.36 -8.56 9.97
CA SER A 113 11.04 -8.38 11.40
C SER A 113 10.23 -9.55 11.96
N CYS A 114 9.32 -10.09 11.16
CA CYS A 114 8.47 -11.22 11.55
C CYS A 114 9.26 -12.50 11.86
N ILE A 115 10.33 -12.76 11.10
CA ILE A 115 11.22 -13.91 11.29
C ILE A 115 12.35 -13.64 12.30
N TYR A 116 12.41 -12.42 12.84
CA TYR A 116 13.35 -12.03 13.89
C TYR A 116 12.68 -12.00 15.29
N TYR A 117 11.51 -11.37 15.44
CA TYR A 117 10.82 -11.23 16.73
C TYR A 117 9.78 -12.35 16.99
N GLY A 118 9.76 -12.93 18.20
CA GLY A 118 8.86 -14.04 18.61
C GLY A 118 7.38 -13.70 18.81
N PRO A 119 6.49 -14.65 19.16
CA PRO A 119 6.56 -16.11 18.95
C PRO A 119 6.17 -16.52 17.52
N SER A 120 6.52 -17.75 17.13
CA SER A 120 6.33 -18.29 15.77
C SER A 120 5.03 -19.06 15.58
N ASN A 121 4.47 -19.64 16.64
CA ASN A 121 3.49 -20.72 16.49
C ASN A 121 2.04 -20.28 16.66
N GLU A 122 1.81 -19.09 17.22
CA GLU A 122 0.47 -18.59 17.53
C GLU A 122 0.37 -17.07 17.30
N LEU A 123 -0.84 -16.59 17.04
CA LEU A 123 -1.12 -15.16 16.96
C LEU A 123 -1.39 -14.62 18.37
N GLY A 124 -0.60 -13.64 18.81
CA GLY A 124 -0.85 -12.94 20.05
C GLY A 124 -1.87 -11.82 19.91
N THR A 125 -2.28 -11.24 21.03
CA THR A 125 -3.21 -10.11 21.10
C THR A 125 -2.80 -8.96 20.18
N ILE A 126 -1.50 -8.64 20.12
CA ILE A 126 -1.01 -7.54 19.29
C ILE A 126 -1.15 -7.81 17.79
N GLN A 127 -1.02 -9.06 17.35
CA GLN A 127 -1.29 -9.46 15.96
C GLN A 127 -2.77 -9.31 15.63
N TYR A 128 -3.69 -9.68 16.53
CA TYR A 128 -5.13 -9.48 16.31
C TYR A 128 -5.51 -8.00 16.22
N VAL A 129 -4.90 -7.15 17.03
CA VAL A 129 -5.05 -5.68 16.91
C VAL A 129 -4.50 -5.22 15.56
N GLY A 130 -3.31 -5.68 15.16
CA GLY A 130 -2.71 -5.35 13.87
C GLY A 130 -3.59 -5.75 12.67
N ILE A 131 -4.14 -6.96 12.69
CA ILE A 131 -5.09 -7.47 11.68
C ILE A 131 -6.35 -6.60 11.63
N SER A 132 -6.89 -6.22 12.78
CA SER A 132 -8.08 -5.39 12.85
C SER A 132 -7.84 -3.99 12.29
N LEU A 133 -6.71 -3.36 12.66
CA LEU A 133 -6.31 -2.05 12.11
C LEU A 133 -6.05 -2.12 10.61
N PHE A 134 -5.42 -3.20 10.13
CA PHE A 134 -5.21 -3.45 8.71
C PHE A 134 -6.53 -3.51 7.95
N THR A 135 -7.45 -4.37 8.39
CA THR A 135 -8.74 -4.56 7.73
C THR A 135 -9.57 -3.27 7.74
N VAL A 136 -9.68 -2.59 8.88
CA VAL A 136 -10.44 -1.33 8.97
C VAL A 136 -9.78 -0.24 8.11
N GLY A 137 -8.46 -0.12 8.18
CA GLY A 137 -7.71 0.89 7.44
C GLY A 137 -7.81 0.72 5.92
N ILE A 138 -7.59 -0.49 5.42
CA ILE A 138 -7.61 -0.75 3.97
C ILE A 138 -9.02 -0.60 3.38
N LEU A 139 -10.05 -1.01 4.13
CA LEU A 139 -11.44 -0.81 3.72
C LEU A 139 -11.84 0.67 3.77
N THR A 140 -11.44 1.41 4.81
CA THR A 140 -11.71 2.84 4.92
C THR A 140 -11.09 3.61 3.74
N GLU A 141 -9.83 3.30 3.40
CA GLU A 141 -9.16 3.91 2.26
C GLU A 141 -9.89 3.57 0.95
N LEU A 142 -10.16 2.28 0.68
CA LEU A 142 -10.81 1.85 -0.56
C LEU A 142 -12.24 2.42 -0.71
N ILE A 143 -13.06 2.33 0.33
CA ILE A 143 -14.46 2.77 0.30
C ILE A 143 -14.53 4.29 0.11
N SER A 144 -13.70 5.06 0.82
CA SER A 144 -13.69 6.52 0.68
C SER A 144 -13.30 6.94 -0.74
N GLU A 145 -12.29 6.30 -1.32
CA GLU A 145 -11.88 6.52 -2.72
C GLU A 145 -12.99 6.18 -3.72
N LEU A 146 -13.68 5.04 -3.55
CA LEU A 146 -14.81 4.65 -4.39
C LEU A 146 -15.99 5.61 -4.28
N GLN A 147 -16.33 6.08 -3.08
CA GLN A 147 -17.36 7.09 -2.85
C GLN A 147 -17.02 8.39 -3.60
N ARG A 148 -15.77 8.85 -3.49
CA ARG A 148 -15.28 10.05 -4.19
C ARG A 148 -15.30 9.88 -5.69
N LYS A 149 -14.87 8.72 -6.21
CA LYS A 149 -14.94 8.43 -7.66
C LYS A 149 -16.37 8.51 -8.17
N ARG A 150 -17.32 7.79 -7.56
CA ARG A 150 -18.73 7.80 -7.97
C ARG A 150 -19.34 9.20 -8.03
N PHE A 151 -18.95 10.08 -7.09
CA PHE A 151 -19.36 11.48 -7.10
C PHE A 151 -18.75 12.25 -8.29
N LYS A 152 -17.43 12.08 -8.51
CA LYS A 152 -16.68 12.80 -9.56
C LYS A 152 -17.00 12.34 -10.98
N ASP A 153 -17.44 11.10 -11.16
CA ASP A 153 -17.85 10.55 -12.46
C ASP A 153 -19.12 11.23 -13.02
N GLN A 154 -19.91 11.89 -12.16
CA GLN A 154 -21.11 12.60 -12.58
C GLN A 154 -20.77 13.97 -13.20
N PRO A 155 -21.21 14.27 -14.44
CA PRO A 155 -20.92 15.54 -15.10
C PRO A 155 -21.38 16.77 -14.31
N ALA A 156 -22.49 16.66 -13.56
CA ALA A 156 -23.03 17.71 -12.72
C ALA A 156 -22.13 18.10 -11.52
N ASN A 157 -21.13 17.26 -11.20
CA ASN A 157 -20.21 17.45 -10.09
C ASN A 157 -18.82 17.90 -10.54
N LYS A 158 -18.63 18.21 -11.83
CA LYS A 158 -17.38 18.78 -12.34
C LYS A 158 -16.99 20.04 -11.54
N GLY A 159 -15.74 20.08 -11.11
CA GLY A 159 -15.21 21.18 -10.28
C GLY A 159 -15.65 21.18 -8.80
N LYS A 160 -16.66 20.39 -8.40
CA LYS A 160 -17.15 20.37 -7.01
C LYS A 160 -16.32 19.46 -6.12
N LEU A 161 -16.13 19.84 -4.87
CA LEU A 161 -15.48 18.98 -3.86
C LEU A 161 -16.48 17.93 -3.34
N TYR A 162 -15.99 16.72 -3.07
CA TYR A 162 -16.79 15.68 -2.42
C TYR A 162 -16.65 15.82 -0.90
N THR A 163 -17.76 15.99 -0.19
CA THR A 163 -17.82 16.18 1.27
C THR A 163 -18.78 15.22 1.97
N GLY A 164 -19.37 14.28 1.23
CA GLY A 164 -20.30 13.29 1.78
C GLY A 164 -19.61 11.99 2.20
N GLY A 165 -20.40 11.01 2.62
CA GLY A 165 -19.90 9.68 2.99
C GLY A 165 -18.84 9.74 4.08
N LEU A 166 -17.75 9.00 3.91
CA LEU A 166 -16.63 9.01 4.87
C LEU A 166 -15.90 10.36 4.94
N PHE A 167 -15.98 11.19 3.89
CA PHE A 167 -15.37 12.52 3.88
C PHE A 167 -16.12 13.55 4.75
N SER A 168 -17.33 13.24 5.22
CA SER A 168 -18.01 14.08 6.23
C SER A 168 -17.39 13.94 7.62
N LEU A 169 -16.70 12.83 7.90
CA LEU A 169 -16.06 12.56 9.19
C LEU A 169 -14.68 13.19 9.29
N ALA A 170 -13.91 13.20 8.20
CA ALA A 170 -12.58 13.79 8.15
C ALA A 170 -12.19 14.26 6.74
N ARG A 171 -11.44 15.38 6.67
CA ARG A 171 -10.95 15.97 5.40
C ARG A 171 -10.11 15.01 4.56
N HIS A 172 -9.30 14.17 5.22
CA HIS A 172 -8.40 13.20 4.58
C HIS A 172 -8.62 11.80 5.16
N ILE A 173 -9.87 11.33 5.17
CA ILE A 173 -10.24 10.03 5.73
C ILE A 173 -9.49 8.86 5.08
N ASN A 174 -9.16 8.98 3.79
CA ASN A 174 -8.33 8.03 3.06
C ASN A 174 -6.90 7.94 3.62
N TYR A 175 -6.30 9.06 4.04
CA TYR A 175 -4.98 9.08 4.67
C TYR A 175 -5.03 8.49 6.09
N GLY A 176 -6.14 8.70 6.80
CA GLY A 176 -6.40 8.00 8.06
C GLY A 176 -6.46 6.49 7.85
N GLY A 177 -7.18 6.02 6.84
CA GLY A 177 -7.20 4.62 6.43
C GLY A 177 -5.80 4.08 6.12
N TYR A 178 -5.01 4.85 5.36
CA TYR A 178 -3.61 4.55 5.06
C TYR A 178 -2.76 4.33 6.32
N ALA A 179 -2.81 5.29 7.24
CA ALA A 179 -2.06 5.19 8.49
C ALA A 179 -2.47 3.95 9.28
N LEU A 180 -3.78 3.69 9.43
CA LEU A 180 -4.29 2.54 10.17
C LEU A 180 -3.77 1.22 9.61
N TRP A 181 -3.81 1.01 8.29
CA TRP A 181 -3.37 -0.28 7.76
C TRP A 181 -1.86 -0.45 7.75
N ARG A 182 -1.08 0.63 7.64
CA ARG A 182 0.38 0.60 7.82
C ARG A 182 0.76 0.26 9.25
N THR A 183 0.11 0.89 10.23
CA THR A 183 0.24 0.51 11.65
C THR A 183 -0.17 -0.94 11.88
N GLY A 184 -1.21 -1.43 11.20
CA GLY A 184 -1.63 -2.83 11.26
C GLY A 184 -0.53 -3.82 10.84
N ILE A 185 0.19 -3.53 9.75
CA ILE A 185 1.35 -4.33 9.30
C ILE A 185 2.49 -4.27 10.33
N ALA A 186 2.81 -3.08 10.85
CA ALA A 186 3.86 -2.89 11.84
C ALA A 186 3.59 -3.71 13.12
N LEU A 187 2.37 -3.63 13.67
CA LEU A 187 1.97 -4.41 14.85
C LEU A 187 1.98 -5.91 14.59
N THR A 188 1.51 -6.33 13.41
CA THR A 188 1.47 -7.76 13.05
C THR A 188 2.88 -8.33 12.93
N SER A 189 3.82 -7.58 12.34
CA SER A 189 5.21 -8.02 12.16
C SER A 189 6.06 -8.04 13.42
N GLY A 190 5.57 -7.48 14.54
CA GLY A 190 6.36 -7.30 15.75
C GLY A 190 7.36 -6.15 15.65
N SER A 191 7.25 -5.31 14.61
CA SER A 191 8.15 -4.20 14.36
C SER A 191 7.50 -2.87 14.74
N TYR A 192 7.67 -2.49 16.01
CA TYR A 192 7.04 -1.30 16.60
C TYR A 192 7.61 0.05 16.08
N TRP A 193 8.71 0.01 15.31
CA TRP A 193 9.44 1.19 14.82
C TRP A 193 9.25 1.48 13.32
N LEU A 194 8.56 0.60 12.57
CA LEU A 194 8.40 0.68 11.11
C LEU A 194 7.02 1.19 10.64
N GLY A 195 6.22 1.74 11.56
CA GLY A 195 4.88 2.27 11.31
C GLY A 195 4.85 3.48 10.39
#